data_AF-A0A445LAP5-F1
#
_entry.id   AF-A0A445LAP5-F1
#
_cell.length_a   1.000
_cell.length_b   1.000
_cell.length_c   1.000
_cell.angle_alpha   90.00
_cell.angle_beta   90.00
_cell.angle_gamma   90.00
#
_symmetry.space_group_name_H-M   'P 1'
#
loop_
_entity.id
_entity.type
_entity.pdbx_description
1 polymer ?
#
loop_
_entity_poly.entity_id
_entity_poly.type
_entity_poly.pdbx_seq_one_letter_code
_entity_poly.pdbx_strand_id
1 'polypeptide(L)' 'MQIPSSVENVHSCENWLPRKVMSGWRIAVILHSLEGWSEHECNYTMHNVDKVWSSTLQHGFQPLRVPINKELTHY' A
#
# COMPACT_ATOMS: atom_id res chain seq x y z
N MET A 1 -2.39 0.65 3.23
CA MET A 1 -1.60 1.89 3.22
C MET A 1 -2.52 3.07 3.08
N GLN A 2 -2.15 4.21 3.63
CA GLN A 2 -2.84 5.47 3.43
C GLN A 2 -2.61 5.93 1.98
N ILE A 3 -3.70 6.30 1.30
CA ILE A 3 -3.65 6.78 -0.09
C ILE A 3 -3.26 8.26 -0.14
N PRO A 4 -2.58 8.73 -1.19
CA PRO A 4 -2.27 10.14 -1.38
C PRO A 4 -3.54 10.98 -1.52
N SER A 5 -3.47 12.26 -1.14
CA SER A 5 -4.62 13.17 -1.16
C SER A 5 -5.16 13.46 -2.55
N SER A 6 -4.35 13.23 -3.59
CA SER A 6 -4.74 13.33 -5.01
C SER A 6 -5.79 12.30 -5.43
N VAL A 7 -5.93 11.20 -4.68
CA VAL A 7 -6.93 10.16 -4.95
C VAL A 7 -8.20 10.48 -4.16
N GLU A 8 -9.23 10.90 -4.89
CA GLU A 8 -10.51 11.30 -4.33
C GLU A 8 -11.56 10.18 -4.38
N ASN A 9 -12.66 10.36 -3.64
CA ASN A 9 -13.84 9.48 -3.67
C ASN A 9 -13.59 8.00 -3.30
N VAL A 10 -12.45 7.69 -2.66
CA VAL A 10 -12.22 6.36 -2.08
C VAL A 10 -12.87 6.28 -0.70
N HIS A 11 -14.06 5.70 -0.66
CA HIS A 11 -14.77 5.45 0.59
C HIS A 11 -14.08 4.34 1.39
N SER A 12 -14.11 3.09 0.92
CA SER A 12 -13.20 2.06 1.41
C SER A 12 -12.80 1.14 0.26
N CYS A 13 -11.52 0.80 0.19
CA CYS A 13 -11.04 -0.18 -0.80
C CYS A 13 -11.54 -1.60 -0.47
N GLU A 14 -11.62 -1.93 0.81
CA GLU A 14 -12.18 -3.17 1.33
C GLU A 14 -13.10 -2.85 2.50
N ASN A 15 -14.26 -3.49 2.63
CA ASN A 15 -15.31 -3.08 3.60
C ASN A 15 -14.84 -2.94 5.07
N TRP A 16 -13.75 -3.61 5.44
CA TRP A 16 -13.16 -3.56 6.79
C TRP A 16 -12.04 -2.52 6.96
N LEU A 17 -11.59 -1.88 5.88
CA LEU A 17 -10.59 -0.81 5.95
C LEU A 17 -11.23 0.55 6.27
N PRO A 18 -10.50 1.44 6.96
CA PRO A 18 -10.95 2.80 7.17
C PRO A 18 -10.89 3.62 5.88
N ARG A 19 -11.53 4.78 5.89
CA ARG A 19 -11.53 5.68 4.73
C ARG A 19 -10.12 6.09 4.32
N LYS A 20 -9.91 6.24 3.01
CA LYS A 20 -8.61 6.60 2.41
C LYS A 20 -7.49 5.60 2.74
N VAL A 21 -7.85 4.33 2.96
CA VAL A 21 -6.90 3.24 3.11
C VAL A 21 -7.18 2.16 2.07
N MET A 22 -6.09 1.67 1.48
CA MET A 22 -6.11 0.67 0.43
C MET A 22 -5.17 -0.49 0.76
N SER A 23 -5.53 -1.72 0.41
CA SER A 23 -4.64 -2.87 0.56
C SER A 23 -3.38 -2.73 -0.28
N GLY A 24 -2.26 -3.28 0.21
CA GLY A 24 -0.98 -3.24 -0.50
C GLY A 24 -1.06 -3.88 -1.89
N TRP A 25 -1.85 -4.95 -2.04
CA TRP A 25 -1.99 -5.64 -3.32
C TRP A 25 -2.69 -4.76 -4.38
N ARG A 26 -3.74 -4.02 -3.99
CA ARG A 26 -4.41 -3.08 -4.91
C ARG A 26 -3.47 -1.97 -5.35
N ILE A 27 -2.64 -1.48 -4.43
CA ILE A 27 -1.60 -0.49 -4.73
C ILE A 27 -0.55 -1.06 -5.67
N ALA A 28 -0.10 -2.29 -5.48
CA ALA A 28 0.88 -2.94 -6.35
C ALA A 28 0.41 -2.98 -7.82
N VAL A 29 -0.86 -3.30 -8.08
CA VAL A 29 -1.43 -3.28 -9.44
C VAL A 29 -1.47 -1.88 -10.05
N ILE A 30 -1.80 -0.87 -9.23
CA ILE A 30 -1.78 0.54 -9.67
C ILE A 30 -0.35 0.95 -10.03
N LEU A 31 0.63 0.65 -9.18
CA LEU A 31 2.04 0.95 -9.43
C LEU A 31 2.56 0.25 -10.67
N HIS A 32 2.20 -1.02 -10.86
CA HIS A 32 2.56 -1.76 -12.07
C HIS A 32 2.09 -1.05 -13.35
N SER A 33 0.90 -0.44 -13.30
CA SER A 33 0.34 0.34 -14.40
C SER A 33 1.01 1.71 -14.55
N LEU A 34 1.30 2.41 -13.44
CA LEU A 34 1.93 3.73 -13.43
C LEU A 34 3.39 3.69 -13.91
N GLU A 35 4.12 2.65 -13.54
CA GLU A 35 5.53 2.45 -13.87
C GLU A 35 5.74 1.71 -15.21
N GLY A 36 4.66 1.22 -15.82
CA GLY A 36 4.70 0.51 -17.10
C GLY A 36 5.50 -0.80 -17.03
N TRP A 37 5.49 -1.49 -15.89
CA TRP A 37 6.18 -2.77 -15.76
C TRP A 37 5.51 -3.83 -16.64
N SER A 38 6.32 -4.64 -17.32
CA SER A 38 5.85 -5.76 -18.16
C SER A 38 5.91 -7.11 -17.44
N GLU A 39 6.38 -7.10 -16.20
CA GLU A 39 6.48 -8.27 -15.35
C GLU A 39 5.07 -8.82 -15.07
N HIS A 40 4.92 -10.12 -14.90
CA HIS A 40 3.63 -10.73 -14.56
C HIS A 40 3.78 -11.36 -13.19
N GLU A 41 3.46 -10.61 -12.16
CA GLU A 41 3.48 -11.09 -10.77
C GLU A 41 2.20 -11.90 -10.50
N CYS A 42 2.34 -13.23 -10.51
CA CYS A 42 1.24 -14.16 -10.23
C CYS A 42 1.36 -14.73 -8.81
N ASN A 43 0.23 -15.01 -8.15
CA ASN A 43 0.19 -15.56 -6.80
C ASN A 43 0.91 -14.66 -5.78
N TYR A 44 1.76 -15.24 -4.94
CA TYR A 44 2.50 -14.55 -3.87
C TYR A 44 3.94 -14.21 -4.28
N THR A 45 4.27 -14.29 -5.57
CA THR A 45 5.62 -13.94 -6.04
C THR A 45 5.68 -12.47 -6.41
N MET A 46 6.52 -11.74 -5.70
CA MET A 46 6.91 -10.37 -6.05
C MET A 46 8.37 -10.41 -6.49
N HIS A 47 8.68 -9.88 -7.67
CA HIS A 47 10.01 -10.00 -8.26
C HIS A 47 11.04 -9.18 -7.50
N ASN A 48 10.65 -7.98 -7.05
CA ASN A 48 11.53 -7.08 -6.31
C ASN A 48 10.73 -6.20 -5.33
N VAL A 49 10.72 -6.60 -4.06
CA VAL A 49 10.01 -5.87 -2.99
C VAL A 49 10.56 -4.46 -2.79
N ASP A 50 11.88 -4.27 -2.88
CA ASP A 50 12.51 -2.96 -2.66
C ASP A 50 12.15 -1.95 -3.76
N LYS A 51 12.06 -2.42 -5.01
CA LYS A 51 11.59 -1.63 -6.17
C LYS A 51 10.13 -1.20 -5.96
N VAL A 52 9.26 -2.15 -5.62
CA VAL A 52 7.84 -1.87 -5.36
C VAL A 52 7.69 -0.90 -4.20
N TRP A 53 8.40 -1.14 -3.10
CA TRP A 53 8.36 -0.28 -1.91
C TRP A 53 8.82 1.15 -2.21
N SER A 54 9.94 1.32 -2.91
CA SER A 54 10.46 2.64 -3.27
C SER A 54 9.50 3.41 -4.16
N SER A 55 8.95 2.76 -5.20
CA SER A 55 7.95 3.37 -6.08
C SER A 55 6.66 3.72 -5.31
N THR A 56 6.20 2.83 -4.42
CA THR A 56 5.04 3.06 -3.55
C THR A 56 5.16 4.38 -2.78
N LEU A 57 6.32 4.62 -2.15
CA LEU A 57 6.57 5.84 -1.39
C LEU A 57 6.66 7.07 -2.30
N GLN A 58 7.25 6.95 -3.49
CA GLN A 58 7.37 8.05 -4.47
C GLN A 58 6.00 8.52 -4.98
N HIS A 59 5.05 7.60 -5.20
CA HIS A 59 3.68 7.93 -5.58
C HIS A 59 2.81 8.43 -4.40
N GLY A 60 3.40 8.59 -3.21
CA GLY A 60 2.75 9.20 -2.05
C GLY A 60 1.89 8.26 -1.22
N PHE A 61 1.92 6.95 -1.48
CA PHE A 61 1.30 5.97 -0.58
C PHE A 61 2.15 5.82 0.68
N GLN A 62 1.51 5.78 1.85
CA GLN A 62 2.20 5.75 3.14
C GLN A 62 1.78 4.54 3.97
N PRO A 63 2.71 3.86 4.66
CA PRO A 63 2.35 2.79 5.59
C PRO A 63 1.46 3.33 6.72
N LEU A 64 0.53 2.51 7.18
CA LEU A 64 -0.29 2.86 8.33
C LEU A 64 0.58 2.82 9.57
N ARG A 65 0.56 3.88 10.37
CA ARG A 65 1.19 3.87 11.69
C ARG A 65 0.34 3.02 12.61
N VAL A 66 0.84 1.85 12.98
CA VAL A 66 0.23 1.08 14.07
C VAL A 66 0.49 1.87 15.36
N PRO A 67 -0.53 2.22 16.15
CA PRO A 67 -0.29 2.80 17.46
C PRO A 67 0.49 1.79 18.29
N ILE A 68 1.70 2.16 18.72
CA ILE A 68 2.48 1.37 19.66
C ILE A 68 1.68 1.36 20.96
N ASN A 69 1.11 0.20 21.31
CA ASN A 69 0.55 0.03 22.63
C ASN A 69 1.71 0.01 23.63
N LYS A 70 1.86 1.10 24.40
CA LYS A 70 2.90 1.23 25.44
C LYS A 70 2.75 0.20 26.57
N GLU A 71 1.60 -0.47 26.67
CA GLU A 71 1.38 -1.52 27.68
C GLU A 71 2.09 -2.85 27.34
N LEU A 72 2.51 -3.07 26.09
CA LEU A 72 3.21 -4.29 25.67
C LEU A 72 4.74 -4.16 25.63
N THR A 73 5.28 -2.97 25.91
CA THR A 73 6.74 -2.72 26.00
C THR A 73 7.32 -2.95 27.40
N HIS A 74 6.55 -3.54 28.32
CA HIS A 74 6.95 -3.84 29.70
C HIS A 74 7.11 -5.34 30.01
N TYR A 75 7.31 -6.18 28.98
CA TYR A 75 7.75 -7.57 29.14
C TYR A 75 9.09 -7.80 28.45
#